data_AF-A0A917NN00-F1
#
_entry.id   AF-A0A917NN00-F1
#
_cell.length_a   1.000
_cell.length_b   1.000
_cell.length_c   1.000
_cell.angle_alpha   90.00
_cell.angle_beta   90.00
_cell.angle_gamma   90.00
#
_symmetry.space_group_name_H-M   'P 1'
#
loop_
_entity.id
_entity.type
_entity.pdbx_description
1 polymer ?
#
loop_
_entity_poly.entity_id
_entity_poly.type
_entity_poly.pdbx_seq_one_letter_code
_entity_poly.pdbx_strand_id
1 'polypeptide(L)'
;MLAYPGHTVEGMWQPDQAGASGGAAEIDVAALLEALRRSKQEMEIAQRQFDTVTEPLLIDHVVFRLGAAERQFNYLFQLARRLNISVEGVWSGWSDTH
;
A
#
# COMPACT_ATOMS: atom_id res chain seq x y z
N MET A 1 57.47 33.94 -14.59
CA MET A 1 57.29 32.67 -13.86
C MET A 1 55.99 32.78 -13.09
N LEU A 2 54.91 32.03 -13.32
CA LEU A 2 54.63 30.82 -14.10
C LEU A 2 53.17 30.93 -14.60
N ALA A 3 52.92 30.73 -15.90
CA ALA A 3 51.57 30.55 -16.45
C ALA A 3 51.46 29.10 -16.93
N TYR A 4 50.59 28.31 -16.30
CA TYR A 4 50.43 26.90 -16.63
C TYR A 4 49.62 26.74 -17.93
N PRO A 5 50.13 26.01 -18.94
CA PRO A 5 49.40 25.65 -20.13
C PRO A 5 48.53 24.41 -19.87
N GLY A 6 47.45 24.27 -20.65
CA GLY A 6 46.48 23.21 -20.52
C GLY A 6 47.04 21.80 -20.74
N HIS A 7 46.32 20.80 -20.22
CA HIS A 7 45.53 19.85 -21.01
C HIS A 7 44.91 18.80 -20.07
N THR A 8 43.60 18.63 -20.24
CA THR A 8 42.82 17.38 -20.11
C THR A 8 42.95 16.55 -18.84
N VAL A 9 41.92 16.58 -17.99
CA VAL A 9 40.96 15.48 -17.76
C VAL A 9 39.99 15.94 -16.68
N GLU A 10 38.68 15.99 -16.96
CA GLU A 10 37.64 15.63 -15.99
C GLU A 10 36.25 15.85 -16.60
N GLY A 11 35.39 14.85 -16.41
CA GLY A 11 33.95 15.08 -16.40
C GLY A 11 33.31 15.24 -17.77
N MET A 12 33.46 14.21 -18.60
CA MET A 12 32.45 13.75 -19.55
C MET A 12 31.03 13.96 -18.96
N TRP A 13 30.40 15.08 -19.31
CA TRP A 13 29.00 15.34 -18.96
C TRP A 13 28.16 14.45 -19.87
N GLN A 14 27.89 13.23 -19.40
CA GLN A 14 26.83 12.39 -19.91
C GLN A 14 25.51 12.90 -19.32
N PRO A 15 24.59 13.48 -20.12
CA PRO A 15 23.20 13.54 -19.73
C PRO A 15 22.55 12.17 -19.99
N ASP A 16 23.03 11.14 -19.30
CA ASP A 16 22.33 9.87 -19.15
C ASP A 16 22.02 9.74 -17.67
N GLN A 17 20.77 9.40 -17.30
CA GLN A 17 20.17 9.34 -15.95
C GLN A 17 19.15 10.43 -15.57
N ALA A 18 18.57 11.16 -16.53
CA ALA A 18 17.35 11.94 -16.29
C ALA A 18 16.17 11.41 -17.12
N GLY A 19 15.96 10.09 -17.09
CA GLY A 19 14.99 9.43 -17.96
C GLY A 19 14.62 8.02 -17.54
N ALA A 20 14.46 7.75 -16.24
CA ALA A 20 13.77 6.55 -15.78
C ALA A 20 13.07 6.76 -14.43
N SER A 21 12.45 7.92 -14.22
CA SER A 21 11.25 8.02 -13.37
C SER A 21 10.03 7.53 -14.16
N GLY A 22 10.14 6.33 -14.74
CA GLY A 22 8.99 5.54 -15.17
C GLY A 22 8.61 4.65 -13.99
N GLY A 23 7.43 4.73 -13.38
CA GLY A 23 6.32 5.63 -13.65
C GLY A 23 5.50 5.85 -12.38
N ALA A 24 4.96 7.06 -12.25
CA ALA A 24 4.05 7.47 -11.19
C ALA A 24 2.66 6.81 -11.26
N ALA A 25 2.52 5.63 -11.86
CA ALA A 25 1.23 4.94 -12.02
C ALA A 25 1.33 3.43 -12.24
N GLU A 26 2.48 2.79 -11.98
CA GLU A 26 2.45 1.34 -11.79
C GLU A 26 1.97 1.14 -10.35
N ILE A 27 0.68 0.82 -10.19
CA ILE A 27 0.14 0.47 -8.88
C ILE A 27 0.97 -0.72 -8.42
N ASP A 28 1.86 -0.46 -7.46
CA ASP A 28 2.73 -1.47 -6.90
C ASP A 28 1.83 -2.53 -6.27
N VAL A 29 1.72 -3.66 -6.97
CA VAL A 29 0.88 -4.78 -6.58
C VAL A 29 1.26 -5.23 -5.17
N ALA A 30 2.54 -5.19 -4.81
CA ALA A 30 2.99 -5.54 -3.47
C ALA A 30 2.48 -4.55 -2.42
N ALA A 31 2.51 -3.24 -2.72
CA ALA A 31 1.96 -2.22 -1.84
C ALA A 31 0.44 -2.34 -1.66
N LEU A 32 -0.30 -2.67 -2.73
CA LEU A 32 -1.75 -2.88 -2.67
C LEU A 32 -2.10 -4.13 -1.84
N LEU A 33 -1.37 -5.23 -2.02
CA LEU A 33 -1.56 -6.46 -1.24
C LEU A 33 -1.26 -6.23 0.25
N GLU A 34 -0.19 -5.51 0.56
CA GLU A 34 0.15 -5.16 1.95
C GLU A 34 -0.91 -4.24 2.56
N ALA A 35 -1.44 -3.27 1.82
CA ALA A 35 -2.54 -2.43 2.27
C ALA A 35 -3.82 -3.25 2.54
N LEU A 36 -4.14 -4.22 1.68
CA LEU A 36 -5.24 -5.18 1.87
C LEU A 36 -5.09 -5.99 3.15
N ARG A 37 -3.88 -6.54 3.38
CA ARG A 37 -3.55 -7.32 4.58
C ARG A 37 -3.70 -6.47 5.85
N ARG A 38 -3.18 -5.25 5.84
CA ARG A 38 -3.29 -4.32 6.97
C ARG A 38 -4.74 -3.94 7.26
N SER A 39 -5.50 -3.58 6.21
CA SER A 39 -6.90 -3.21 6.36
C SER A 39 -7.74 -4.37 6.92
N LYS A 40 -7.45 -5.61 6.53
CA LYS A 40 -8.09 -6.80 7.13
C LYS A 40 -7.72 -6.95 8.60
N GLN A 41 -6.45 -6.84 8.94
CA GLN A 41 -5.99 -6.93 10.34
C GLN A 41 -6.66 -5.85 11.20
N GLU A 42 -6.77 -4.61 10.70
CA GLU A 42 -7.47 -3.52 11.38
C GLU A 42 -8.95 -3.82 11.58
N MET A 43 -9.62 -4.40 10.57
CA MET A 43 -11.02 -4.84 10.67
C MET A 43 -11.19 -5.92 11.75
N GLU A 44 -10.31 -6.92 11.80
CA GLU A 44 -10.32 -7.94 12.85
C GLU A 44 -10.07 -7.37 14.26
N ILE A 45 -9.17 -6.38 14.37
CA ILE A 45 -8.94 -5.67 15.64
C ILE A 45 -10.20 -4.90 16.05
N ALA A 46 -10.82 -4.17 15.13
CA ALA A 46 -12.04 -3.41 15.40
C ALA A 46 -13.20 -4.34 15.79
N GLN A 47 -13.32 -5.50 15.15
CA GLN A 47 -14.32 -6.52 15.51
C GLN A 47 -14.09 -7.03 16.94
N ARG A 48 -12.86 -7.41 17.29
CA ARG A 48 -12.55 -7.83 18.67
C ARG A 48 -12.80 -6.73 19.69
N GLN A 49 -12.55 -5.47 19.32
CA GLN A 49 -12.87 -4.32 20.17
C GLN A 49 -14.38 -4.14 20.34
N PHE A 50 -15.17 -4.39 19.28
CA PHE A 50 -16.63 -4.37 19.35
C PHE A 50 -17.16 -5.48 20.26
N ASP A 51 -16.59 -6.68 20.18
CA ASP A 51 -17.02 -7.82 20.99
C ASP A 51 -16.66 -7.66 22.48
N THR A 52 -15.64 -6.84 22.78
CA THR A 52 -15.12 -6.63 24.14
C THR A 52 -15.55 -5.32 24.79
N VAL A 53 -16.09 -4.36 24.03
CA VAL A 53 -16.51 -3.07 24.58
C VAL A 53 -17.78 -3.22 25.41
N THR A 54 -17.66 -2.99 26.70
CA THR A 54 -18.79 -2.96 27.65
C THR A 54 -19.27 -1.55 27.95
N GLU A 55 -18.48 -0.52 27.59
CA GLU A 55 -18.82 0.87 27.88
C GLU A 55 -19.76 1.48 26.83
N PRO A 56 -21.00 1.87 27.19
CA PRO A 56 -22.01 2.34 26.24
C PRO A 56 -21.57 3.56 25.43
N LEU A 57 -20.79 4.46 26.05
CA LEU A 57 -20.30 5.68 25.40
C LEU A 57 -19.20 5.41 24.35
N LEU A 58 -18.57 4.23 24.40
CA LEU A 58 -17.51 3.84 23.47
C LEU A 58 -18.04 2.97 22.32
N ILE A 59 -19.24 2.40 22.45
CA ILE A 59 -19.86 1.55 21.43
C ILE A 59 -19.92 2.29 20.09
N ASP A 60 -20.43 3.52 20.06
CA ASP A 60 -20.54 4.31 18.83
C ASP A 60 -19.19 4.53 18.14
N HIS A 61 -18.14 4.80 18.92
CA HIS A 61 -16.80 4.97 18.40
C HIS A 61 -16.27 3.67 17.76
N VAL A 62 -16.50 2.53 18.42
CA VAL A 62 -16.05 1.23 17.93
C VAL A 62 -16.84 0.79 16.70
N VAL A 63 -18.16 1.02 16.66
CA VAL A 63 -19.02 0.77 15.50
C VAL A 63 -18.56 1.60 14.30
N PHE A 64 -18.29 2.89 14.50
CA PHE A 64 -17.80 3.76 13.44
C PHE A 64 -16.46 3.27 12.90
N ARG A 65 -15.54 2.87 13.78
CA ARG A 65 -14.23 2.33 13.39
C ARG A 65 -14.34 1.01 12.63
N LEU A 66 -15.20 0.10 13.07
CA LEU A 66 -15.46 -1.15 12.36
C LEU A 66 -16.01 -0.89 10.95
N GLY A 67 -17.05 -0.06 10.83
CA GLY A 67 -17.62 0.28 9.53
C GLY A 67 -16.65 1.04 8.61
N ALA A 68 -15.76 1.86 9.18
CA ALA A 68 -14.69 2.51 8.41
C ALA A 68 -13.67 1.50 7.86
N ALA A 69 -13.22 0.55 8.70
CA ALA A 69 -12.29 -0.50 8.31
C ALA A 69 -12.89 -1.43 7.23
N GLU A 70 -14.16 -1.82 7.37
CA GLU A 70 -14.88 -2.61 6.36
C GLU A 70 -14.97 -1.89 5.01
N ARG A 71 -15.31 -0.60 5.01
CA ARG A 71 -15.38 0.20 3.77
C ARG A 71 -14.02 0.34 3.10
N GLN A 72 -12.98 0.56 3.89
CA GLN A 72 -11.60 0.65 3.39
C GLN A 72 -11.15 -0.68 2.75
N PHE A 73 -11.39 -1.81 3.44
CA PHE A 73 -11.08 -3.13 2.92
C PHE A 73 -11.85 -3.41 1.62
N ASN A 74 -13.15 -3.13 1.59
CA ASN A 74 -14.00 -3.31 0.42
C ASN A 74 -13.55 -2.46 -0.77
N TYR A 75 -13.13 -1.21 -0.53
CA TYR A 75 -12.58 -0.35 -1.57
C TYR A 75 -11.29 -0.93 -2.16
N LEU A 76 -10.33 -1.32 -1.30
CA LEU A 76 -9.06 -1.90 -1.74
C LEU A 76 -9.27 -3.23 -2.47
N PHE A 77 -10.24 -4.03 -2.02
CA PHE A 77 -10.62 -5.27 -2.68
C PHE A 77 -11.20 -5.03 -4.08
N GLN A 78 -12.13 -4.09 -4.22
CA GLN A 78 -12.67 -3.71 -5.52
C GLN A 78 -11.59 -3.14 -6.44
N LEU A 79 -10.64 -2.38 -5.90
CA LEU A 79 -9.50 -1.86 -6.65
C LEU A 79 -8.61 -3.00 -7.18
N ALA A 80 -8.26 -3.97 -6.34
CA ALA A 80 -7.49 -5.15 -6.75
C ALA A 80 -8.20 -5.94 -7.86
N ARG A 81 -9.52 -6.12 -7.75
CA ARG A 81 -10.33 -6.77 -8.80
C ARG A 81 -10.30 -6.01 -10.13
N ARG A 82 -10.42 -4.68 -10.10
CA ARG A 82 -10.38 -3.84 -11.32
C ARG A 82 -9.03 -3.90 -12.02
N LEU A 83 -7.96 -4.06 -11.27
CA LEU A 83 -6.59 -4.17 -11.79
C LEU A 83 -6.27 -5.56 -12.32
N ASN A 84 -7.22 -6.51 -12.25
CA ASN A 84 -7.07 -7.90 -12.68
C ASN A 84 -5.82 -8.57 -12.07
N ILE A 85 -5.40 -8.09 -10.90
CA ILE A 85 -4.33 -8.69 -10.12
C ILE A 85 -4.90 -10.02 -9.65
N SER A 86 -4.37 -11.14 -10.16
CA SER A 86 -4.72 -12.47 -9.68
C SER A 86 -4.31 -12.55 -8.22
N VAL A 87 -5.27 -12.22 -7.36
CA VAL A 87 -5.15 -12.39 -5.92
C VAL A 87 -5.24 -13.88 -5.53
N GLU A 88 -5.22 -14.79 -6.52
CA GLU A 88 -5.20 -16.26 -6.40
C GLU A 88 -4.19 -16.76 -5.36
N GLY A 89 -3.03 -16.11 -5.22
CA GLY A 89 -2.03 -16.49 -4.20
C GLY A 89 -2.34 -16.05 -2.77
N VAL A 90 -3.14 -15.01 -2.57
CA VAL A 90 -3.46 -14.46 -1.22
C VAL A 90 -4.81 -15.00 -0.70
N TRP A 91 -5.66 -15.49 -1.61
CA TRP A 91 -7.05 -15.91 -1.31
C TRP A 91 -7.20 -17.41 -1.08
N SER A 92 -6.14 -18.19 -1.29
CA SER A 92 -6.15 -19.64 -1.05
C SER A 92 -6.40 -20.02 0.42
N GLY A 93 -6.40 -19.05 1.35
CA GLY A 93 -6.82 -19.25 2.74
C GLY A 93 -8.17 -18.59 3.12
N TRP A 94 -8.91 -18.02 2.16
CA TRP A 94 -10.12 -17.20 2.43
C TRP A 94 -11.42 -17.85 1.97
N SER A 95 -11.38 -18.90 1.14
CA SER A 95 -12.57 -19.55 0.56
C SER A 95 -13.06 -20.80 1.30
N ASP A 96 -12.41 -21.22 2.39
CA ASP A 96 -12.79 -22.42 3.13
C ASP A 96 -13.49 -22.06 4.46
N THR A 97 -14.70 -21.51 4.38
CA THR A 97 -15.68 -21.61 5.47
C THR A 97 -17.09 -21.38 4.90
N HIS A 98 -17.70 -22.45 4.42
CA HIS A 98 -19.14 -22.55 4.21
C HIS A 98 -19.67 -23.84 4.84
#